data_AF-A0A820D002-F1
#
_entry.id   AF-A0A820D002-F1
#
_cell.length_a   1.000
_cell.length_b   1.000
_cell.length_c   1.000
_cell.angle_alpha   90.00
_cell.angle_beta   90.00
_cell.angle_gamma   90.00
#
_symmetry.space_group_name_H-M   'P 1'
#
loop_
_entity.id
_entity.type
_entity.pdbx_description
1 polymer ?
#
loop_
_entity_poly.entity_id
_entity_poly.type
_entity_poly.pdbx_seq_one_letter_code
_entity_poly.pdbx_strand_id
1 'polypeptide(L)'
;SETKPASSKPVKVEKNIDDFHLNLYKNVVALNSNENVFISPYSVGLALASVTAGARGKTEKELLNLLHSKSREKLTQSSKQLMAITNTSEIKLANRLYVDTEFSVLPSYTKQLQKTYNFTLASVNLNAQNKLPVINQINQWVSNQTNNNIKEVLSKDSLDHKDPNDKNELLIINCLFFDGKWQSEFRAQNTRDGNTFYPDMGSPQEKKLTLMTRIGSFSYVDMSSTFGARMIHMPFQNKDFTFTIILPNKNVTLAQVESRLTPAIFNTPTTNQMVVLSIPKWKFEFDNDMKDVLSKKMKISELFSRTKANLKELSPKKYLHVSNIFHKTSVVVDEKGVRAAAASVVRVITSGTPLIKIYFTCDKPFLYAIRYKQTILFIGRYVKAIDTSNMPPIIDGGYGR
;
A
#
# COMPACT_ATOMS: atom_id res chain seq x y z
N SER A 1 -12.51 -29.50 -48.94
CA SER A 1 -11.38 -29.68 -48.01
C SER A 1 -11.48 -28.62 -46.93
N GLU A 2 -12.21 -28.95 -45.86
CA GLU A 2 -12.45 -28.05 -44.73
C GLU A 2 -11.23 -28.01 -43.82
N THR A 3 -10.65 -26.82 -43.66
CA THR A 3 -9.55 -26.55 -42.74
C THR A 3 -10.10 -26.29 -41.34
N LYS A 4 -9.81 -27.22 -40.42
CA LYS A 4 -10.07 -27.08 -38.97
C LYS A 4 -9.35 -25.85 -38.39
N PRO A 5 -9.97 -25.05 -37.50
CA PRO A 5 -9.25 -24.08 -36.70
C PRO A 5 -8.42 -24.78 -35.62
N ALA A 6 -7.18 -24.33 -35.46
CA ALA A 6 -6.25 -24.82 -34.46
C ALA A 6 -6.76 -24.61 -33.03
N SER A 7 -6.65 -25.65 -32.20
CA SER A 7 -6.95 -25.59 -30.76
C SER A 7 -6.03 -24.59 -30.07
N SER A 8 -6.61 -23.53 -29.48
CA SER A 8 -5.90 -22.62 -28.61
C SER A 8 -5.43 -23.36 -27.36
N LYS A 9 -4.10 -23.53 -27.21
CA LYS A 9 -3.51 -24.02 -25.96
C LYS A 9 -3.89 -23.07 -24.80
N PRO A 10 -4.13 -23.58 -23.59
CA PRO A 10 -4.44 -22.74 -22.44
C PRO A 10 -3.27 -21.80 -22.17
N VAL A 11 -3.55 -20.50 -22.13
CA VAL A 11 -2.59 -19.47 -21.73
C VAL A 11 -2.18 -19.79 -20.28
N LYS A 12 -0.91 -20.22 -20.11
CA LYS A 12 -0.29 -20.27 -18.78
C LYS A 12 -0.23 -18.83 -18.27
N VAL A 13 -1.11 -18.47 -17.34
CA VAL A 13 -1.01 -17.23 -16.58
C VAL A 13 0.29 -17.30 -15.78
N GLU A 14 1.32 -16.57 -16.20
CA GLU A 14 2.47 -16.34 -15.34
C GLU A 14 1.96 -15.61 -14.09
N LYS A 15 2.20 -16.21 -12.91
CA LYS A 15 1.85 -15.59 -11.63
C LYS A 15 2.53 -14.23 -11.56
N ASN A 16 1.74 -13.17 -11.54
CA ASN A 16 2.24 -11.79 -11.68
C ASN A 16 2.55 -11.21 -10.28
N ILE A 17 3.30 -10.10 -10.24
CA ILE A 17 3.61 -9.37 -9.01
C ILE A 17 2.36 -8.99 -8.20
N ASP A 18 1.23 -8.77 -8.88
CA ASP A 18 -0.05 -8.48 -8.25
C ASP A 18 -0.64 -9.68 -7.49
N ASP A 19 -0.27 -10.93 -7.84
CA ASP A 19 -0.67 -12.09 -7.04
C ASP A 19 0.01 -12.07 -5.67
N PHE A 20 1.30 -11.74 -5.62
CA PHE A 20 2.01 -11.50 -4.36
C PHE A 20 1.37 -10.32 -3.61
N HIS A 21 1.06 -9.22 -4.31
CA HIS A 21 0.47 -8.04 -3.69
C HIS A 21 -0.84 -8.35 -2.96
N LEU A 22 -1.76 -9.04 -3.64
CA LEU A 22 -3.06 -9.40 -3.09
C LEU A 22 -2.95 -10.48 -2.02
N ASN A 23 -2.04 -11.43 -2.18
CA ASN A 23 -1.79 -12.45 -1.17
C ASN A 23 -1.25 -11.82 0.13
N LEU A 24 -0.29 -10.89 0.04
CA LEU A 24 0.21 -10.17 1.20
C LEU A 24 -0.91 -9.37 1.88
N TYR A 25 -1.69 -8.61 1.10
CA TYR A 25 -2.85 -7.86 1.61
C TYR A 25 -3.83 -8.73 2.38
N LYS A 26 -4.24 -9.88 1.81
CA LYS A 26 -5.16 -10.82 2.47
C LYS A 26 -4.61 -11.33 3.80
N ASN A 27 -3.31 -11.61 3.88
CA ASN A 27 -2.69 -12.09 5.12
C ASN A 27 -2.54 -10.99 6.19
N VAL A 28 -2.30 -9.74 5.78
CA VAL A 28 -2.34 -8.59 6.70
C VAL A 28 -3.75 -8.37 7.24
N VAL A 29 -4.76 -8.39 6.36
CA VAL A 29 -6.18 -8.27 6.75
C VAL A 29 -6.60 -9.39 7.72
N ALA A 30 -6.14 -10.63 7.49
CA ALA A 30 -6.45 -11.76 8.37
C ALA A 30 -5.88 -11.61 9.80
N LEU A 31 -4.89 -10.75 10.02
CA LEU A 31 -4.37 -10.40 11.33
C LEU A 31 -5.01 -9.13 11.93
N ASN A 32 -5.79 -8.40 11.13
CA ASN A 32 -6.33 -7.07 11.44
C ASN A 32 -7.83 -7.00 11.14
N SER A 33 -8.60 -8.06 11.43
CA SER A 33 -9.91 -8.36 10.82
C SER A 33 -10.99 -7.29 10.95
N ASN A 34 -10.91 -6.38 11.93
CA ASN A 34 -11.87 -5.28 12.13
C ASN A 34 -11.24 -3.88 12.01
N GLU A 35 -10.03 -3.81 11.48
CA GLU A 35 -9.24 -2.59 11.41
C GLU A 35 -9.12 -2.08 9.98
N ASN A 36 -8.99 -0.75 9.85
CA ASN A 36 -8.54 -0.14 8.61
C ASN A 36 -7.12 -0.66 8.33
N VAL A 37 -6.86 -1.02 7.08
CA VAL A 37 -5.55 -1.51 6.65
C VAL A 37 -5.12 -0.67 5.47
N PHE A 38 -3.84 -0.31 5.45
CA PHE A 38 -3.24 0.33 4.29
C PHE A 38 -1.79 -0.11 4.21
N ILE A 39 -1.42 -0.81 3.14
CA ILE A 39 -0.05 -1.30 2.95
C ILE A 39 0.41 -0.97 1.54
N SER A 40 1.72 -0.99 1.35
CA SER A 40 2.34 -1.01 0.02
C SER A 40 2.95 -2.39 -0.22
N PRO A 41 2.20 -3.33 -0.83
CA PRO A 41 2.74 -4.65 -1.11
C PRO A 41 3.92 -4.58 -2.08
N TYR A 42 3.88 -3.61 -2.98
CA TYR A 42 4.98 -3.29 -3.87
C TYR A 42 6.28 -3.02 -3.10
N SER A 43 6.25 -2.17 -2.07
CA SER A 43 7.46 -1.81 -1.33
C SER A 43 7.96 -2.94 -0.43
N VAL A 44 7.03 -3.69 0.17
CA VAL A 44 7.38 -4.92 0.90
C VAL A 44 8.03 -5.93 -0.06
N GLY A 45 7.54 -6.05 -1.29
CA GLY A 45 8.16 -6.88 -2.32
C GLY A 45 9.60 -6.47 -2.64
N LEU A 46 9.87 -5.16 -2.77
CA LEU A 46 11.24 -4.64 -2.95
C LEU A 46 12.11 -4.89 -1.72
N ALA A 47 11.58 -4.72 -0.50
CA ALA A 47 12.29 -5.01 0.73
C ALA A 47 12.71 -6.49 0.79
N LEU A 48 11.79 -7.42 0.48
CA LEU A 48 12.08 -8.85 0.44
C LEU A 48 13.05 -9.21 -0.69
N ALA A 49 12.92 -8.57 -1.85
CA ALA A 49 13.86 -8.76 -2.96
C ALA A 49 15.29 -8.31 -2.58
N SER A 50 15.40 -7.19 -1.85
CA SER A 50 16.68 -6.69 -1.34
C SER A 50 17.40 -7.69 -0.43
N VAL A 51 16.64 -8.40 0.41
CA VAL A 51 17.16 -9.44 1.30
C VAL A 51 17.47 -10.71 0.53
N THR A 52 16.64 -11.05 -0.47
CA THR A 52 16.84 -12.22 -1.34
C THR A 52 18.18 -12.13 -2.09
N ALA A 53 18.65 -10.92 -2.43
CA ALA A 53 19.98 -10.73 -3.01
C ALA A 53 21.10 -11.25 -2.10
N GLY A 54 20.92 -11.12 -0.79
CA GLY A 54 21.82 -11.58 0.27
C GLY A 54 21.66 -13.07 0.63
N ALA A 55 20.54 -13.67 0.24
CA ALA A 55 20.11 -14.99 0.69
C ALA A 55 20.65 -16.14 -0.17
N ARG A 56 20.84 -17.30 0.44
CA ARG A 56 21.24 -18.55 -0.24
C ARG A 56 20.46 -19.76 0.28
N GLY A 57 20.54 -20.87 -0.45
CA GLY A 57 19.99 -22.16 -0.02
C GLY A 57 18.48 -22.11 0.15
N LYS A 58 17.97 -22.68 1.25
CA LYS A 58 16.51 -22.75 1.48
C LYS A 58 15.90 -21.38 1.83
N THR A 59 16.63 -20.47 2.47
CA THR A 59 16.21 -19.08 2.70
C THR A 59 15.92 -18.36 1.37
N GLU A 60 16.82 -18.50 0.39
CA GLU A 60 16.62 -17.98 -0.97
C GLU A 60 15.40 -18.62 -1.64
N LYS A 61 15.25 -19.95 -1.54
CA LYS A 61 14.13 -20.68 -2.15
C LYS A 61 12.78 -20.25 -1.59
N GLU A 62 12.66 -20.08 -0.27
CA GLU A 62 11.44 -19.60 0.39
C GLU A 62 11.05 -18.21 -0.15
N LEU A 63 12.01 -17.29 -0.24
CA LEU A 63 11.79 -15.93 -0.73
C LEU A 63 11.46 -15.84 -2.23
N LEU A 64 12.18 -16.58 -3.08
CA LEU A 64 11.90 -16.62 -4.51
C LEU A 64 10.50 -17.17 -4.80
N ASN A 65 10.09 -18.23 -4.09
CA ASN A 65 8.74 -18.80 -4.23
C ASN A 65 7.65 -17.80 -3.81
N LEU A 66 7.87 -17.09 -2.70
CA LEU A 66 6.96 -16.06 -2.21
C LEU A 66 6.78 -14.93 -3.21
N LEU A 67 7.88 -14.44 -3.78
CA LEU A 67 7.91 -13.34 -4.74
C LEU A 67 7.61 -13.79 -6.17
N HIS A 68 7.24 -15.07 -6.36
CA HIS A 68 6.93 -15.68 -7.65
C HIS A 68 8.04 -15.52 -8.71
N SER A 69 9.30 -15.48 -8.27
CA SER A 69 10.45 -15.38 -9.17
C SER A 69 11.15 -16.72 -9.35
N LYS A 70 11.61 -16.99 -10.58
CA LYS A 70 12.33 -18.22 -10.92
C LYS A 70 13.79 -18.20 -10.50
N SER A 71 14.38 -17.01 -10.32
CA SER A 71 15.78 -16.86 -9.88
C SER A 71 16.05 -15.46 -9.29
N ARG A 72 17.18 -15.30 -8.61
CA ARG A 72 17.62 -13.99 -8.07
C ARG A 72 17.91 -12.99 -9.17
N GLU A 73 18.43 -13.42 -10.31
CA GLU A 73 18.74 -12.56 -11.45
C GLU A 73 17.46 -11.99 -12.04
N LYS A 74 16.44 -12.83 -12.24
CA LYS A 74 15.12 -12.38 -12.72
C LYS A 74 14.46 -11.44 -11.72
N LEU A 75 14.53 -11.77 -10.43
CA LEU A 75 14.00 -10.90 -9.38
C LEU A 75 14.71 -9.53 -9.39
N THR A 76 16.04 -9.53 -9.45
CA THR A 76 16.87 -8.31 -9.55
C THR A 76 16.49 -7.47 -10.78
N GLN A 77 16.28 -8.12 -11.94
CA GLN A 77 15.89 -7.43 -13.17
C GLN A 77 14.50 -6.79 -13.04
N SER A 78 13.51 -7.54 -12.54
CA SER A 78 12.18 -7.01 -12.28
C SER A 78 12.22 -5.88 -11.25
N SER A 79 12.99 -6.01 -10.15
CA SER A 79 13.15 -4.95 -9.15
C SER A 79 13.71 -3.64 -9.71
N LYS A 80 14.61 -3.69 -10.69
CA LYS A 80 15.11 -2.47 -11.37
C LYS A 80 14.03 -1.75 -12.16
N GLN A 81 13.18 -2.51 -12.88
CA GLN A 81 12.06 -1.94 -13.63
C GLN A 81 11.03 -1.34 -12.68
N LEU A 82 10.79 -2.02 -11.56
CA LEU A 82 9.91 -1.57 -10.51
C LEU A 82 10.46 -0.26 -9.91
N MET A 83 11.72 -0.19 -9.50
CA MET A 83 12.33 1.00 -8.87
C MET A 83 12.00 2.33 -9.57
N ALA A 84 11.92 2.35 -10.91
CA ALA A 84 11.54 3.53 -11.69
C ALA A 84 10.15 4.09 -11.32
N ILE A 85 9.20 3.24 -10.93
CA ILE A 85 7.83 3.58 -10.54
C ILE A 85 7.80 4.41 -9.25
N THR A 86 8.72 4.13 -8.32
CA THR A 86 8.77 4.83 -7.03
C THR A 86 9.71 6.01 -6.99
N ASN A 87 10.36 6.33 -8.11
CA ASN A 87 11.22 7.49 -8.24
C ASN A 87 10.46 8.70 -8.81
N THR A 88 9.30 9.00 -8.23
CA THR A 88 8.45 10.13 -8.62
C THR A 88 8.31 11.11 -7.46
N SER A 89 7.86 12.33 -7.74
CA SER A 89 7.73 13.35 -6.69
C SER A 89 6.62 13.03 -5.68
N GLU A 90 5.61 12.27 -6.10
CA GLU A 90 4.44 11.85 -5.31
C GLU A 90 4.76 10.78 -4.27
N ILE A 91 5.87 10.05 -4.40
CA ILE A 91 6.24 8.98 -3.48
C ILE A 91 7.45 9.41 -2.65
N LYS A 92 7.31 9.42 -1.33
CA LYS A 92 8.43 9.55 -0.39
C LYS A 92 8.72 8.19 0.23
N LEU A 93 9.97 7.77 0.18
CA LEU A 93 10.44 6.47 0.66
C LEU A 93 11.44 6.64 1.80
N ALA A 94 11.30 5.85 2.85
CA ALA A 94 12.38 5.61 3.82
C ALA A 94 12.65 4.11 3.89
N ASN A 95 13.58 3.66 3.05
CA ASN A 95 13.95 2.27 2.87
C ASN A 95 15.38 2.03 3.34
N ARG A 96 15.57 1.33 4.46
CA ARG A 96 16.90 1.06 5.00
C ARG A 96 16.98 -0.26 5.76
N LEU A 97 18.09 -0.96 5.56
CA LEU A 97 18.51 -2.06 6.42
C LEU A 97 19.38 -1.52 7.55
N TYR A 98 19.08 -1.90 8.78
CA TYR A 98 19.92 -1.64 9.94
C TYR A 98 20.52 -2.96 10.41
N VAL A 99 21.84 -3.07 10.35
CA VAL A 99 22.59 -4.27 10.74
C VAL A 99 23.30 -3.99 12.06
N ASP A 100 23.28 -4.94 12.99
CA ASP A 100 24.01 -4.78 14.24
C ASP A 100 25.53 -4.62 13.99
N THR A 101 26.20 -3.78 14.78
CA THR A 101 27.65 -3.56 14.71
C THR A 101 28.49 -4.82 14.87
N GLU A 102 27.96 -5.91 15.45
CA GLU A 102 28.61 -7.21 15.50
C GLU A 102 28.80 -7.84 14.11
N PHE A 103 28.11 -7.37 13.06
CA PHE A 103 28.16 -7.97 11.72
C PHE A 103 28.87 -7.08 10.70
N SER A 104 29.83 -7.67 9.98
CA SER A 104 30.43 -7.01 8.81
C SER A 104 29.56 -7.21 7.57
N VAL A 105 29.37 -6.16 6.78
CA VAL A 105 28.58 -6.22 5.54
C VAL A 105 29.49 -6.25 4.32
N LEU A 106 29.20 -7.12 3.35
CA LEU A 106 29.96 -7.21 2.12
C LEU A 106 29.77 -5.95 1.26
N PRO A 107 30.85 -5.28 0.80
CA PRO A 107 30.73 -4.07 -0.03
C PRO A 107 29.95 -4.29 -1.34
N SER A 108 30.05 -5.48 -1.92
CA SER A 108 29.29 -5.89 -3.11
C SER A 108 27.78 -5.83 -2.87
N TYR A 109 27.32 -6.27 -1.69
CA TYR A 109 25.92 -6.21 -1.29
C TYR A 109 25.43 -4.78 -1.15
N THR A 110 26.16 -3.93 -0.41
CA THR A 110 25.79 -2.52 -0.22
C THR A 110 25.66 -1.78 -1.56
N LYS A 111 26.58 -2.03 -2.51
CA LYS A 111 26.52 -1.45 -3.86
C LYS A 111 25.28 -1.92 -4.64
N GLN A 112 24.95 -3.20 -4.55
CA GLN A 112 23.75 -3.75 -5.19
C GLN A 112 22.46 -3.19 -4.57
N LEU A 113 22.45 -3.04 -3.24
CA LEU A 113 21.30 -2.59 -2.45
C LEU A 113 20.80 -1.22 -2.93
N GLN A 114 21.71 -0.25 -3.00
CA GLN A 114 21.40 1.11 -3.44
C GLN A 114 21.01 1.14 -4.93
N LYS A 115 21.78 0.47 -5.80
CA LYS A 115 21.60 0.56 -7.26
C LYS A 115 20.34 -0.14 -7.77
N THR A 116 19.86 -1.17 -7.08
CA THR A 116 18.80 -2.05 -7.58
C THR A 116 17.47 -1.83 -6.85
N TYR A 117 17.52 -1.57 -5.55
CA TYR A 117 16.32 -1.59 -4.70
C TYR A 117 15.99 -0.22 -4.09
N ASN A 118 16.85 0.78 -4.27
CA ASN A 118 16.76 2.08 -3.58
C ASN A 118 16.67 1.93 -2.05
N PHE A 119 17.41 0.95 -1.52
CA PHE A 119 17.60 0.75 -0.09
C PHE A 119 19.00 1.23 0.29
N THR A 120 19.07 1.89 1.44
CA THR A 120 20.34 2.21 2.10
C THR A 120 20.64 1.17 3.18
N LEU A 121 21.86 1.15 3.70
CA LEU A 121 22.25 0.32 4.83
C LEU A 121 22.97 1.17 5.88
N ALA A 122 22.70 0.91 7.15
CA ALA A 122 23.44 1.48 8.27
C ALA A 122 23.84 0.39 9.27
N SER A 123 25.00 0.54 9.88
CA SER A 123 25.43 -0.28 11.01
C SER A 123 25.24 0.49 12.31
N VAL A 124 24.52 -0.08 13.27
CA VAL A 124 24.21 0.54 14.57
C VAL A 124 24.22 -0.55 15.65
N ASN A 125 24.49 -0.19 16.91
CA ASN A 125 24.40 -1.15 18.01
C ASN A 125 22.93 -1.35 18.39
N LEU A 126 22.27 -2.32 17.78
CA LEU A 126 20.84 -2.60 17.99
C LEU A 126 20.56 -3.23 19.36
N ASN A 127 21.61 -3.73 20.02
CA ASN A 127 21.56 -4.45 21.29
C ASN A 127 22.18 -3.65 22.44
N ALA A 128 22.28 -2.32 22.30
CA ALA A 128 22.75 -1.44 23.37
C ALA A 128 21.87 -1.57 24.62
N GLN A 129 22.46 -1.41 25.81
CA GLN A 129 21.72 -1.48 27.08
C GLN A 129 20.60 -0.43 27.14
N ASN A 130 20.86 0.78 26.64
CA ASN A 130 19.84 1.80 26.40
C ASN A 130 19.56 1.90 24.89
N LYS A 131 18.37 1.44 24.47
CA LYS A 131 17.95 1.39 23.07
C LYS A 131 17.35 2.70 22.55
N LEU A 132 16.93 3.61 23.45
CA LEU A 132 16.25 4.85 23.06
C LEU A 132 17.06 5.72 22.09
N PRO A 133 18.40 5.89 22.22
CA PRO A 133 19.17 6.66 21.26
C PRO A 133 19.10 6.08 19.84
N VAL A 134 19.17 4.76 19.69
CA VAL A 134 19.12 4.08 18.38
C VAL A 134 17.72 4.17 17.80
N ILE A 135 16.68 3.97 18.62
CA ILE A 135 15.27 4.14 18.21
C ILE A 135 15.03 5.56 17.70
N ASN A 136 15.46 6.58 18.45
CA ASN A 136 15.33 7.98 18.08
C ASN A 136 16.09 8.31 16.79
N GLN A 137 17.31 7.78 16.62
CA GLN A 137 18.09 7.94 15.39
C GLN A 137 17.35 7.35 14.18
N ILE A 138 16.77 6.15 14.31
CA ILE A 138 15.99 5.50 13.24
C ILE A 138 14.74 6.33 12.91
N ASN A 139 13.96 6.72 13.91
CA ASN A 139 12.74 7.53 13.74
C ASN A 139 13.04 8.90 13.11
N GLN A 140 14.09 9.59 13.58
CA GLN A 140 14.52 10.86 13.01
C GLN A 140 14.93 10.71 11.54
N TRP A 141 15.64 9.63 11.20
CA TRP A 141 15.99 9.36 9.80
C TRP A 141 14.73 9.14 8.94
N VAL A 142 13.77 8.33 9.40
CA VAL A 142 12.49 8.11 8.70
C VAL A 142 11.70 9.41 8.54
N SER A 143 11.59 10.22 9.59
CA SER A 143 10.91 11.52 9.55
C SER A 143 11.55 12.42 8.51
N ASN A 144 12.87 12.51 8.46
CA ASN A 144 13.59 13.33 7.48
C ASN A 144 13.37 12.83 6.04
N GLN A 145 13.43 11.51 5.80
CA GLN A 145 13.20 10.95 4.46
C GLN A 145 11.76 11.13 3.97
N THR A 146 10.79 11.21 4.89
CA THR A 146 9.36 11.33 4.58
C THR A 146 8.84 12.76 4.72
N ASN A 147 9.71 13.76 4.85
CA ASN A 147 9.34 15.16 5.09
C ASN A 147 8.37 15.33 6.28
N ASN A 148 8.62 14.61 7.36
CA ASN A 148 7.82 14.56 8.59
C ASN A 148 6.40 13.97 8.45
N ASN A 149 6.10 13.29 7.33
CA ASN A 149 4.81 12.61 7.15
C ASN A 149 4.72 11.29 7.93
N ILE A 150 5.86 10.66 8.23
CA ILE A 150 5.96 9.50 9.12
C ILE A 150 7.00 9.83 10.19
N LYS A 151 6.54 10.17 11.39
CA LYS A 151 7.40 10.64 12.48
C LYS A 151 8.06 9.51 13.27
N GLU A 152 7.33 8.43 13.46
CA GLU A 152 7.74 7.30 14.30
C GLU A 152 7.42 5.98 13.59
N VAL A 153 8.41 5.13 13.45
CA VAL A 153 8.27 3.74 12.94
C VAL A 153 8.58 2.71 14.02
N LEU A 154 9.43 3.06 14.99
CA LEU A 154 9.77 2.25 16.15
C LEU A 154 9.25 2.92 17.41
N SER A 155 8.48 2.19 18.20
CA SER A 155 8.17 2.55 19.58
C SER A 155 9.36 2.29 20.49
N LYS A 156 9.34 2.86 21.71
CA LYS A 156 10.37 2.65 22.74
C LYS A 156 10.66 1.18 23.06
N ASP A 157 9.65 0.30 22.88
CA ASP A 157 9.73 -1.12 23.23
C ASP A 157 9.96 -2.01 21.97
N SER A 158 10.12 -1.41 20.78
CA SER A 158 10.22 -2.15 19.50
C SER A 158 11.45 -3.04 19.37
N LEU A 159 12.52 -2.73 20.12
CA LEU A 159 13.77 -3.48 20.14
C LEU A 159 13.90 -4.37 21.38
N ASP A 160 12.84 -4.50 22.17
CA ASP A 160 12.82 -5.33 23.36
C ASP A 160 12.51 -6.78 23.03
N HIS A 161 13.26 -7.66 23.68
CA HIS A 161 13.10 -9.10 23.54
C HIS A 161 12.49 -9.66 24.81
N LYS A 162 11.57 -10.61 24.63
CA LYS A 162 11.06 -11.42 25.76
C LYS A 162 12.07 -12.49 26.19
N ASP A 163 12.88 -12.97 25.24
CA ASP A 163 13.95 -13.93 25.50
C ASP A 163 15.29 -13.18 25.60
N PRO A 164 16.03 -13.29 26.73
CA PRO A 164 17.33 -12.64 26.89
C PRO A 164 18.42 -13.15 25.92
N ASN A 165 18.19 -14.28 25.24
CA ASN A 165 19.11 -14.81 24.22
C ASN A 165 18.76 -14.34 22.80
N ASP A 166 17.61 -13.69 22.61
CA ASP A 166 17.22 -13.09 21.34
C ASP A 166 17.94 -11.75 21.17
N LYS A 167 18.43 -11.51 19.96
CA LYS A 167 19.21 -10.31 19.59
C LYS A 167 18.61 -9.70 18.33
N ASN A 168 18.66 -8.37 18.26
CA ASN A 168 18.37 -7.63 17.05
C ASN A 168 19.59 -7.67 16.13
N GLU A 169 19.60 -8.49 15.08
CA GLU A 169 20.77 -8.65 14.20
C GLU A 169 20.61 -7.85 12.90
N LEU A 170 19.39 -7.87 12.31
CA LEU A 170 19.06 -7.14 11.09
C LEU A 170 17.60 -6.67 11.13
N LEU A 171 17.40 -5.37 11.08
CA LEU A 171 16.08 -4.74 10.93
C LEU A 171 15.90 -4.20 9.52
N ILE A 172 14.67 -4.27 9.03
CA ILE A 172 14.30 -3.67 7.76
C ILE A 172 13.24 -2.61 8.02
N ILE A 173 13.58 -1.36 7.73
CA ILE A 173 12.66 -0.24 7.78
C ILE A 173 12.17 0.03 6.36
N ASN A 174 10.85 -0.06 6.17
CA ASN A 174 10.20 0.14 4.88
C ASN A 174 9.00 1.08 5.05
N CYS A 175 9.25 2.38 4.88
CA CYS A 175 8.24 3.40 5.06
C CYS A 175 7.90 4.13 3.77
N LEU A 176 6.61 4.41 3.56
CA LEU A 176 6.12 5.05 2.35
C LEU A 176 5.03 6.08 2.66
N PHE A 177 5.19 7.26 2.06
CA PHE A 177 4.15 8.28 2.03
C PHE A 177 3.79 8.60 0.58
N PHE A 178 2.49 8.62 0.29
CA PHE A 178 1.98 9.01 -1.02
C PHE A 178 1.33 10.40 -0.94
N ASP A 179 1.85 11.33 -1.73
CA ASP A 179 1.45 12.74 -1.85
C ASP A 179 0.95 13.03 -3.27
N GLY A 180 -0.20 12.47 -3.61
CA GLY A 180 -0.83 12.67 -4.91
C GLY A 180 -1.85 13.79 -4.89
N LYS A 181 -1.81 14.67 -5.91
CA LYS A 181 -2.84 15.69 -6.16
C LYS A 181 -3.83 15.19 -7.19
N TRP A 182 -5.14 15.38 -6.97
CA TRP A 182 -6.14 14.95 -7.95
C TRP A 182 -5.96 15.67 -9.30
N GLN A 183 -6.21 14.98 -10.43
CA GLN A 183 -6.31 15.65 -11.74
C GLN A 183 -7.46 16.65 -11.76
N SER A 184 -8.47 16.43 -10.94
CA SER A 184 -9.58 17.35 -10.74
C SER A 184 -9.92 17.35 -9.27
N GLU A 185 -9.82 18.50 -8.62
CA GLU A 185 -10.03 18.63 -7.18
C GLU A 185 -11.50 18.48 -6.76
N PHE A 186 -11.72 18.19 -5.48
CA PHE A 186 -13.02 18.36 -4.85
C PHE A 186 -13.15 19.83 -4.43
N ARG A 187 -14.36 20.40 -4.55
CA ARG A 187 -14.61 21.73 -4.03
C ARG A 187 -14.85 21.64 -2.53
N ALA A 188 -14.03 22.34 -1.74
CA ALA A 188 -14.17 22.48 -0.29
C ALA A 188 -15.62 22.80 0.14
N GLN A 189 -16.31 23.66 -0.63
CA GLN A 189 -17.70 24.05 -0.41
C GLN A 189 -18.72 22.91 -0.51
N ASN A 190 -18.35 21.79 -1.12
CA ASN A 190 -19.15 20.57 -1.23
C ASN A 190 -18.77 19.52 -0.18
N THR A 191 -17.80 19.81 0.69
CA THR A 191 -17.47 18.98 1.84
C THR A 191 -18.51 19.20 2.93
N ARG A 192 -18.99 18.10 3.53
CA ARG A 192 -20.03 18.11 4.56
C ARG A 192 -19.66 17.18 5.71
N ASP A 193 -19.79 17.69 6.93
CA ASP A 193 -19.63 16.92 8.16
C ASP A 193 -20.95 16.25 8.59
N GLY A 194 -20.88 15.39 9.62
CA GLY A 194 -22.07 14.82 10.26
C GLY A 194 -22.65 13.58 9.59
N ASN A 195 -22.01 13.04 8.54
CA ASN A 195 -22.51 11.86 7.83
C ASN A 195 -22.28 10.59 8.66
N THR A 196 -23.21 9.65 8.59
CA THR A 196 -23.10 8.37 9.31
C THR A 196 -22.28 7.37 8.49
N PHE A 197 -21.39 6.62 9.15
CA PHE A 197 -20.75 5.43 8.56
C PHE A 197 -21.51 4.17 8.97
N TYR A 198 -21.84 3.33 7.99
CA TYR A 198 -22.59 2.09 8.14
C TYR A 198 -21.64 0.89 7.99
N PRO A 199 -21.13 0.29 9.10
CA PRO A 199 -20.27 -0.88 9.02
C PRO A 199 -21.03 -2.09 8.46
N ASP A 200 -20.29 -3.09 7.95
CA ASP A 200 -20.88 -4.33 7.40
C ASP A 200 -21.67 -5.12 8.45
N MET A 201 -21.25 -5.00 9.73
CA MET A 201 -21.86 -5.67 10.88
C MET A 201 -21.97 -4.69 12.04
N GLY A 202 -23.05 -4.80 12.81
CA GLY A 202 -23.29 -3.98 14.01
C GLY A 202 -24.03 -2.67 13.74
N SER A 203 -24.12 -1.84 14.78
CA SER A 203 -24.82 -0.55 14.72
C SER A 203 -24.01 0.50 13.94
N PRO A 204 -24.68 1.52 13.37
CA PRO A 204 -23.99 2.66 12.78
C PRO A 204 -22.98 3.28 13.76
N GLN A 205 -21.84 3.73 13.26
CA GLN A 205 -20.79 4.29 14.12
C GLN A 205 -21.20 5.67 14.64
N GLU A 206 -20.92 5.92 15.93
CA GLU A 206 -21.15 7.23 16.56
C GLU A 206 -20.30 8.31 15.90
N LYS A 207 -19.04 7.97 15.59
CA LYS A 207 -18.11 8.87 14.89
C LYS A 207 -18.64 9.18 13.48
N LYS A 208 -18.84 10.47 13.21
CA LYS A 208 -19.34 10.96 11.93
C LYS A 208 -18.22 11.14 10.91
N LEU A 209 -18.57 10.99 9.63
CA LEU A 209 -17.71 11.22 8.49
C LEU A 209 -17.83 12.67 8.00
N THR A 210 -16.68 13.20 7.61
CA THR A 210 -16.58 14.33 6.68
C THR A 210 -16.52 13.78 5.25
N LEU A 211 -17.59 13.97 4.47
CA LEU A 211 -17.64 13.52 3.07
C LEU A 211 -17.33 14.69 2.13
N MET A 212 -16.34 14.52 1.27
CA MET A 212 -16.08 15.42 0.14
C MET A 212 -16.84 14.93 -1.09
N THR A 213 -17.57 15.83 -1.75
CA THR A 213 -18.47 15.49 -2.86
C THR A 213 -18.09 16.18 -4.15
N ARG A 214 -18.07 15.43 -5.25
CA ARG A 214 -17.85 15.94 -6.59
C ARG A 214 -18.78 15.26 -7.60
N ILE A 215 -19.35 16.08 -8.45
CA ILE A 215 -20.10 15.64 -9.63
C ILE A 215 -19.16 15.74 -10.83
N GLY A 216 -19.10 14.71 -11.66
CA GLY A 216 -18.23 14.74 -12.84
C GLY A 216 -18.28 13.45 -13.65
N SER A 217 -17.52 13.43 -14.74
CA SER A 217 -17.29 12.23 -15.53
C SER A 217 -16.15 11.42 -14.93
N PHE A 218 -16.38 10.14 -14.64
CA PHE A 218 -15.41 9.22 -14.06
C PHE A 218 -15.38 7.92 -14.83
N SER A 219 -14.22 7.28 -14.87
CA SER A 219 -14.08 5.91 -15.34
C SER A 219 -14.71 4.97 -14.31
N TYR A 220 -15.85 4.39 -14.67
CA TYR A 220 -16.75 3.62 -13.81
C TYR A 220 -17.08 2.26 -14.42
N VAL A 221 -17.30 1.26 -13.58
CA VAL A 221 -17.89 -0.02 -13.96
C VAL A 221 -18.79 -0.58 -12.86
N ASP A 222 -19.95 -1.09 -13.27
CA ASP A 222 -20.78 -1.94 -12.42
C ASP A 222 -20.36 -3.40 -12.62
N MET A 223 -19.86 -4.02 -11.57
CA MET A 223 -19.39 -5.40 -11.55
C MET A 223 -20.20 -6.24 -10.54
N SER A 224 -21.50 -5.94 -10.44
CA SER A 224 -22.43 -6.64 -9.55
C SER A 224 -22.48 -8.14 -9.79
N SER A 225 -22.47 -8.59 -11.06
CA SER A 225 -22.59 -10.01 -11.42
C SER A 225 -21.34 -10.83 -11.10
N THR A 226 -20.15 -10.23 -11.12
CA THR A 226 -18.87 -10.94 -10.94
C THR A 226 -18.30 -10.77 -9.55
N PHE A 227 -18.39 -9.56 -8.98
CA PHE A 227 -17.77 -9.22 -7.69
C PHE A 227 -18.76 -8.72 -6.64
N GLY A 228 -20.00 -8.40 -7.01
CA GLY A 228 -21.00 -7.83 -6.08
C GLY A 228 -20.66 -6.40 -5.65
N ALA A 229 -19.97 -5.65 -6.51
CA ALA A 229 -19.44 -4.33 -6.21
C ALA A 229 -19.53 -3.41 -7.43
N ARG A 230 -19.22 -2.13 -7.21
CA ARG A 230 -18.99 -1.12 -8.25
C ARG A 230 -17.60 -0.55 -8.08
N MET A 231 -16.95 -0.21 -9.18
CA MET A 231 -15.59 0.33 -9.17
C MET A 231 -15.52 1.67 -9.88
N ILE A 232 -14.73 2.58 -9.32
CA ILE A 232 -14.45 3.91 -9.90
C ILE A 232 -12.96 4.21 -9.84
N HIS A 233 -12.46 4.88 -10.87
CA HIS A 233 -11.09 5.36 -10.95
C HIS A 233 -11.04 6.89 -10.91
N MET A 234 -10.12 7.43 -10.13
CA MET A 234 -9.80 8.85 -10.06
C MET A 234 -8.33 9.05 -10.43
N PRO A 235 -8.04 9.74 -11.55
CA PRO A 235 -6.67 10.06 -11.92
C PRO A 235 -6.09 11.15 -11.01
N PHE A 236 -4.79 11.03 -10.71
CA PHE A 236 -4.01 12.11 -10.15
C PHE A 236 -3.49 13.04 -11.26
N GLN A 237 -2.93 14.19 -10.88
CA GLN A 237 -2.34 15.16 -11.81
C GLN A 237 -1.29 14.49 -12.70
N ASN A 238 -0.46 13.62 -12.10
CA ASN A 238 0.30 12.63 -12.84
C ASN A 238 -0.63 11.46 -13.19
N LYS A 239 -1.02 11.39 -14.47
CA LYS A 239 -2.02 10.44 -14.98
C LYS A 239 -1.56 8.98 -14.96
N ASP A 240 -0.28 8.73 -14.76
CA ASP A 240 0.18 7.36 -14.50
C ASP A 240 -0.35 6.85 -13.15
N PHE A 241 -0.61 7.74 -12.19
CA PHE A 241 -1.21 7.36 -10.92
C PHE A 241 -2.73 7.41 -10.98
N THR A 242 -3.37 6.39 -10.41
CA THR A 242 -4.83 6.30 -10.31
C THR A 242 -5.24 5.79 -8.94
N PHE A 243 -6.17 6.51 -8.29
CA PHE A 243 -6.86 6.03 -7.10
C PHE A 243 -8.09 5.24 -7.52
N THR A 244 -8.21 4.01 -7.04
CA THR A 244 -9.30 3.10 -7.36
C THR A 244 -10.10 2.82 -6.11
N ILE A 245 -11.43 2.92 -6.18
CA ILE A 245 -12.33 2.52 -5.10
C ILE A 245 -13.22 1.41 -5.61
N ILE A 246 -13.32 0.34 -4.83
CA ILE A 246 -14.25 -0.77 -5.05
C ILE A 246 -15.23 -0.75 -3.87
N LEU A 247 -16.47 -0.40 -4.17
CA LEU A 247 -17.55 -0.23 -3.20
C LEU A 247 -18.53 -1.41 -3.33
N PRO A 248 -18.70 -2.24 -2.28
CA PRO A 248 -19.69 -3.31 -2.28
C PRO A 248 -21.12 -2.80 -2.51
N ASN A 249 -22.00 -3.64 -3.04
CA ASN A 249 -23.43 -3.31 -3.20
C ASN A 249 -24.22 -3.39 -1.87
N LYS A 250 -25.49 -2.95 -1.86
CA LYS A 250 -26.31 -2.76 -0.65
C LYS A 250 -26.40 -3.99 0.29
N ASN A 251 -26.24 -5.20 -0.25
CA ASN A 251 -26.32 -6.46 0.51
C ASN A 251 -25.06 -7.33 0.38
N VAL A 252 -23.93 -6.72 0.02
CA VAL A 252 -22.65 -7.41 -0.12
C VAL A 252 -21.67 -6.77 0.86
N THR A 253 -21.07 -7.59 1.72
CA THR A 253 -20.04 -7.13 2.66
C THR A 253 -18.70 -6.95 1.95
N LEU A 254 -17.81 -6.13 2.50
CA LEU A 254 -16.47 -5.98 1.98
C LEU A 254 -15.69 -7.30 2.03
N ALA A 255 -15.85 -8.09 3.11
CA ALA A 255 -15.22 -9.40 3.24
C ALA A 255 -15.62 -10.36 2.10
N GLN A 256 -16.88 -10.33 1.65
CA GLN A 256 -17.31 -11.11 0.49
C GLN A 256 -16.61 -10.65 -0.80
N VAL A 257 -16.41 -9.34 -1.00
CA VAL A 257 -15.64 -8.82 -2.14
C VAL A 257 -14.16 -9.23 -2.03
N GLU A 258 -13.55 -9.09 -0.85
CA GLU A 258 -12.15 -9.47 -0.57
C GLU A 258 -11.90 -10.97 -0.80
N SER A 259 -12.88 -11.84 -0.49
CA SER A 259 -12.78 -13.28 -0.74
C SER A 259 -12.65 -13.64 -2.22
N ARG A 260 -13.23 -12.81 -3.11
CA ARG A 260 -13.17 -12.95 -4.57
C ARG A 260 -12.05 -12.13 -5.21
N LEU A 261 -11.24 -11.45 -4.40
CA LEU A 261 -10.23 -10.50 -4.88
C LEU A 261 -9.14 -11.22 -5.68
N THR A 262 -9.02 -10.87 -6.96
CA THR A 262 -7.98 -11.31 -7.90
C THR A 262 -7.45 -10.09 -8.66
N PRO A 263 -6.25 -10.13 -9.27
CA PRO A 263 -5.74 -8.98 -10.04
C PRO A 263 -6.68 -8.54 -11.17
N ALA A 264 -7.52 -9.45 -11.67
CA ALA A 264 -8.48 -9.18 -12.71
C ALA A 264 -9.50 -8.08 -12.35
N ILE A 265 -9.84 -7.91 -11.06
CA ILE A 265 -10.82 -6.88 -10.66
C ILE A 265 -10.35 -5.48 -11.07
N PHE A 266 -9.06 -5.17 -10.88
CA PHE A 266 -8.47 -3.87 -11.17
C PHE A 266 -8.31 -3.62 -12.68
N ASN A 267 -8.29 -4.68 -13.47
CA ASN A 267 -8.19 -4.63 -14.93
C ASN A 267 -9.55 -4.72 -15.63
N THR A 268 -10.65 -4.70 -14.87
CA THR A 268 -11.99 -4.72 -15.46
C THR A 268 -12.21 -3.45 -16.30
N PRO A 269 -12.63 -3.56 -17.57
CA PRO A 269 -12.88 -2.41 -18.42
C PRO A 269 -13.89 -1.44 -17.79
N THR A 270 -13.64 -0.15 -17.95
CA THR A 270 -14.51 0.92 -17.45
C THR A 270 -15.05 1.77 -18.59
N THR A 271 -16.14 2.47 -18.33
CA THR A 271 -16.69 3.49 -19.24
C THR A 271 -16.77 4.82 -18.51
N ASN A 272 -16.67 5.93 -19.23
CA ASN A 272 -16.83 7.24 -18.63
C ASN A 272 -18.31 7.49 -18.35
N GLN A 273 -18.65 7.69 -17.08
CA GLN A 273 -20.02 7.91 -16.61
C GLN A 273 -20.09 9.18 -15.77
N MET A 274 -21.22 9.88 -15.85
CA MET A 274 -21.53 10.98 -14.93
C MET A 274 -21.93 10.42 -13.56
N VAL A 275 -21.15 10.74 -12.53
CA VAL A 275 -21.31 10.20 -11.17
C VAL A 275 -21.34 11.33 -10.15
N VAL A 276 -22.21 11.22 -9.14
CA VAL A 276 -22.08 11.95 -7.87
C VAL A 276 -21.20 11.10 -6.96
N LEU A 277 -19.94 11.48 -6.82
CA LEU A 277 -18.96 10.77 -5.99
C LEU A 277 -18.81 11.49 -4.65
N SER A 278 -19.08 10.78 -3.56
CA SER A 278 -18.88 11.25 -2.19
C SER A 278 -17.95 10.29 -1.47
N ILE A 279 -16.79 10.76 -1.04
CA ILE A 279 -15.79 9.95 -0.35
C ILE A 279 -15.36 10.61 0.96
N PRO A 280 -15.01 9.85 2.01
CA PRO A 280 -14.49 10.44 3.23
C PRO A 280 -13.23 11.26 2.96
N LYS A 281 -13.00 12.27 3.78
CA LYS A 281 -11.68 12.91 3.95
C LYS A 281 -10.97 12.21 5.11
N TRP A 282 -9.70 11.83 4.96
CA TRP A 282 -8.94 11.20 6.05
C TRP A 282 -7.42 11.31 5.89
N LYS A 283 -6.71 11.24 7.02
CA LYS A 283 -5.30 10.88 7.07
C LYS A 283 -5.20 9.57 7.84
N PHE A 284 -4.47 8.62 7.29
CA PHE A 284 -4.30 7.32 7.91
C PHE A 284 -2.84 6.89 7.85
N GLU A 285 -2.33 6.47 9.01
CA GLU A 285 -1.06 5.79 9.14
C GLU A 285 -1.34 4.34 9.53
N PHE A 286 -0.66 3.41 8.88
CA PHE A 286 -0.73 1.99 9.21
C PHE A 286 0.68 1.46 9.37
N ASP A 287 0.98 0.96 10.57
CA ASP A 287 2.19 0.23 10.88
C ASP A 287 1.89 -1.25 11.04
N ASN A 288 2.83 -2.08 10.58
CA ASN A 288 2.77 -3.51 10.75
C ASN A 288 4.17 -4.10 10.69
N ASP A 289 4.55 -4.87 11.72
CA ASP A 289 5.71 -5.75 11.63
C ASP A 289 5.37 -6.96 10.76
N MET A 290 6.01 -7.02 9.59
CA MET A 290 5.77 -8.08 8.60
C MET A 290 6.32 -9.44 9.06
N LYS A 291 7.10 -9.53 10.14
CA LYS A 291 7.62 -10.79 10.68
C LYS A 291 6.51 -11.82 10.87
N ASP A 292 5.43 -11.46 11.57
CA ASP A 292 4.34 -12.39 11.89
C ASP A 292 3.50 -12.75 10.66
N VAL A 293 3.26 -11.78 9.77
CA VAL A 293 2.58 -12.01 8.49
C VAL A 293 3.38 -13.03 7.67
N LEU A 294 4.68 -12.79 7.49
CA LEU A 294 5.53 -13.60 6.63
C LEU A 294 5.80 -14.98 7.24
N SER A 295 6.13 -15.05 8.53
CA SER A 295 6.48 -16.30 9.20
C SER A 295 5.28 -17.19 9.49
N LYS A 296 4.23 -16.63 10.10
CA LYS A 296 3.08 -17.43 10.57
C LYS A 296 2.04 -17.67 9.48
N LYS A 297 1.79 -16.67 8.63
CA LYS A 297 0.74 -16.77 7.59
C LYS A 297 1.28 -17.19 6.23
N MET A 298 2.44 -16.66 5.82
CA MET A 298 3.04 -16.94 4.50
C MET A 298 4.16 -17.99 4.53
N LYS A 299 4.46 -18.57 5.71
CA LYS A 299 5.37 -19.70 5.92
C LYS A 299 6.84 -19.44 5.52
N ILE A 300 7.30 -18.20 5.66
CA ILE A 300 8.72 -17.85 5.54
C ILE A 300 9.38 -18.00 6.89
N SER A 301 10.12 -19.10 7.09
CA SER A 301 10.60 -19.47 8.42
C SER A 301 12.10 -19.28 8.57
N GLU A 302 12.88 -19.60 7.54
CA GLU A 302 14.34 -19.56 7.68
C GLU A 302 14.87 -18.15 7.80
N LEU A 303 14.25 -17.19 7.12
CA LEU A 303 14.69 -15.80 7.14
C LEU A 303 14.76 -15.22 8.56
N PHE A 304 13.82 -15.62 9.42
CA PHE A 304 13.69 -15.13 10.79
C PHE A 304 14.35 -16.05 11.82
N SER A 305 15.07 -17.09 11.38
CA SER A 305 15.64 -18.11 12.24
C SER A 305 17.15 -17.92 12.37
N ARG A 306 17.61 -17.54 13.56
CA ARG A 306 19.04 -17.35 13.89
C ARG A 306 19.94 -18.49 13.40
N THR A 307 19.51 -19.73 13.52
CA THR A 307 20.33 -20.91 13.16
C THR A 307 20.16 -21.41 11.72
N LYS A 308 19.16 -20.91 10.98
CA LYS A 308 18.80 -21.43 9.65
C LYS A 308 18.90 -20.38 8.55
N ALA A 309 18.75 -19.09 8.88
CA ALA A 309 18.91 -18.01 7.93
C ALA A 309 20.28 -18.09 7.26
N ASN A 310 20.28 -18.09 5.93
CA ASN A 310 21.50 -18.09 5.14
C ASN A 310 21.60 -16.79 4.36
N LEU A 311 22.13 -15.75 5.00
CA LEU A 311 22.35 -14.41 4.45
C LEU A 311 23.83 -14.15 4.14
N LYS A 312 24.56 -15.19 3.71
CA LYS A 312 26.03 -15.17 3.59
C LYS A 312 26.59 -14.17 2.57
N GLU A 313 25.76 -13.68 1.66
CA GLU A 313 26.15 -12.65 0.70
C GLU A 313 25.86 -11.23 1.20
N LEU A 314 25.13 -11.10 2.31
CA LEU A 314 25.03 -9.85 3.05
C LEU A 314 26.21 -9.74 4.01
N SER A 315 26.41 -10.77 4.84
CA SER A 315 27.50 -10.84 5.82
C SER A 315 28.14 -12.22 5.81
N PRO A 316 29.48 -12.35 5.86
CA PRO A 316 30.12 -13.64 5.99
C PRO A 316 29.95 -14.24 7.41
N LYS A 317 29.53 -13.44 8.41
CA LYS A 317 29.34 -13.92 9.77
C LYS A 317 28.08 -14.79 9.87
N LYS A 318 28.19 -15.88 10.63
CA LYS A 318 27.06 -16.78 10.93
C LYS A 318 26.05 -16.09 11.84
N TYR A 319 24.84 -16.64 11.89
CA TYR A 319 23.73 -16.22 12.76
C TYR A 319 23.05 -14.89 12.43
N LEU A 320 23.45 -14.24 11.32
CA LEU A 320 22.70 -13.13 10.75
C LEU A 320 21.34 -13.64 10.25
N HIS A 321 20.28 -13.07 10.81
CA HIS A 321 18.90 -13.33 10.42
C HIS A 321 18.11 -12.02 10.50
N VAL A 322 16.99 -11.93 9.79
CA VAL A 322 16.12 -10.75 9.93
C VAL A 322 15.37 -10.87 11.25
N SER A 323 15.56 -9.90 12.14
CA SER A 323 14.84 -9.86 13.41
C SER A 323 13.40 -9.38 13.18
N ASN A 324 13.21 -8.25 12.47
CA ASN A 324 11.89 -7.67 12.19
C ASN A 324 11.88 -6.90 10.86
N ILE A 325 10.68 -6.71 10.31
CA ILE A 325 10.46 -5.90 9.10
C ILE A 325 9.35 -4.90 9.42
N PHE A 326 9.74 -3.69 9.78
CA PHE A 326 8.81 -2.61 10.11
C PHE A 326 8.34 -1.94 8.84
N HIS A 327 7.10 -2.22 8.45
CA HIS A 327 6.43 -1.57 7.34
C HIS A 327 5.48 -0.50 7.87
N LYS A 328 5.65 0.74 7.42
CA LYS A 328 4.73 1.83 7.78
C LYS A 328 4.32 2.62 6.55
N THR A 329 3.02 2.81 6.37
CA THR A 329 2.49 3.65 5.29
C THR A 329 1.68 4.79 5.84
N SER A 330 1.62 5.87 5.07
CA SER A 330 0.81 7.04 5.36
C SER A 330 0.15 7.53 4.08
N VAL A 331 -1.14 7.87 4.18
CA VAL A 331 -1.91 8.46 3.09
C VAL A 331 -2.77 9.60 3.61
N VAL A 332 -2.87 10.65 2.81
CA VAL A 332 -3.80 11.75 3.00
C VAL A 332 -4.75 11.77 1.82
N VAL A 333 -6.04 11.66 2.10
CA VAL A 333 -7.13 11.82 1.15
C VAL A 333 -7.88 13.07 1.53
N ASP A 334 -7.63 14.15 0.78
CA ASP A 334 -8.25 15.46 0.95
C ASP A 334 -8.78 16.00 -0.38
N GLU A 335 -9.27 17.25 -0.36
CA GLU A 335 -9.87 17.85 -1.53
C GLU A 335 -8.87 18.21 -2.64
N LYS A 336 -7.57 18.30 -2.35
CA LYS A 336 -6.59 19.04 -3.16
C LYS A 336 -6.29 18.40 -4.52
N GLY A 337 -6.26 19.24 -5.55
CA GLY A 337 -5.96 18.82 -6.92
C GLY A 337 -5.85 20.00 -7.87
N VAL A 338 -6.06 19.73 -9.16
CA VAL A 338 -6.16 20.77 -10.19
C VAL A 338 -7.61 21.25 -10.33
N ARG A 339 -7.84 22.56 -10.40
CA ARG A 339 -9.17 23.15 -10.62
C ARG A 339 -9.56 23.04 -12.10
N ALA A 340 -10.45 22.11 -12.46
CA ALA A 340 -10.93 22.01 -13.85
C ALA A 340 -12.38 21.53 -14.05
N ALA A 341 -12.99 20.85 -13.07
CA ALA A 341 -14.23 20.09 -13.33
C ALA A 341 -15.55 20.89 -13.29
N ALA A 342 -15.54 22.15 -12.86
CA ALA A 342 -16.78 22.86 -12.52
C ALA A 342 -17.61 23.35 -13.72
N ALA A 343 -16.97 23.75 -14.82
CA ALA A 343 -17.67 24.31 -15.98
C ALA A 343 -18.60 23.28 -16.65
N SER A 344 -18.17 22.02 -16.71
CA SER A 344 -18.94 20.92 -17.30
C SER A 344 -20.17 20.54 -16.47
N VAL A 345 -20.11 20.68 -15.13
CA VAL A 345 -21.21 20.36 -14.22
C VAL A 345 -22.35 21.38 -14.33
N VAL A 346 -22.03 22.66 -14.44
CA VAL A 346 -23.04 23.72 -14.61
C VAL A 346 -23.90 23.47 -15.85
N ARG A 347 -23.27 23.12 -16.98
CA ARG A 347 -23.98 22.80 -18.23
C ARG A 347 -24.93 21.62 -18.11
N VAL A 348 -24.58 20.59 -17.33
CA VAL A 348 -25.42 19.41 -17.12
C VAL A 348 -26.64 19.76 -16.27
N ILE A 349 -26.47 20.52 -15.19
CA ILE A 349 -27.56 20.90 -14.27
C ILE A 349 -28.56 21.87 -14.93
N THR A 350 -28.10 22.78 -15.79
CA THR A 350 -28.97 23.76 -16.47
C THR A 350 -29.84 23.18 -17.59
N SER A 351 -29.72 21.89 -17.91
CA SER A 351 -30.42 21.26 -19.06
C SER A 351 -31.78 20.62 -18.73
N GLY A 352 -32.27 20.73 -17.49
CA GLY A 352 -33.65 20.38 -17.12
C GLY A 352 -34.02 18.89 -17.11
N THR A 353 -33.12 17.98 -17.50
CA THR A 353 -33.29 16.53 -17.37
C THR A 353 -32.40 15.99 -16.24
N PRO A 354 -32.88 15.06 -15.38
CA PRO A 354 -32.02 14.42 -14.39
C PRO A 354 -31.07 13.46 -15.11
N LEU A 355 -29.97 13.99 -15.65
CA LEU A 355 -28.98 13.25 -16.44
C LEU A 355 -28.08 12.34 -15.57
N ILE A 356 -28.06 12.55 -14.24
CA ILE A 356 -27.15 11.84 -13.34
C ILE A 356 -27.94 10.76 -12.59
N LYS A 357 -27.61 9.48 -12.86
CA LYS A 357 -28.28 8.32 -12.25
C LYS A 357 -27.38 7.53 -11.29
N ILE A 358 -26.09 7.85 -11.23
CA ILE A 358 -25.10 7.07 -10.48
C ILE A 358 -24.64 7.86 -9.26
N TYR A 359 -24.99 7.34 -8.08
CA TYR A 359 -24.50 7.82 -6.79
C TYR A 359 -23.49 6.81 -6.25
N PHE A 360 -22.29 7.30 -5.96
CA PHE A 360 -21.17 6.52 -5.44
C PHE A 360 -20.74 7.14 -4.11
N THR A 361 -21.45 6.78 -3.05
CA THR A 361 -21.20 7.27 -1.68
C THR A 361 -20.41 6.22 -0.91
N CYS A 362 -19.25 6.60 -0.38
CA CYS A 362 -18.40 5.75 0.44
C CYS A 362 -18.69 5.97 1.93
N ASP A 363 -19.92 5.68 2.35
CA ASP A 363 -20.43 5.78 3.72
C ASP A 363 -20.52 4.40 4.41
N LYS A 364 -19.85 3.39 3.86
CA LYS A 364 -19.81 2.01 4.34
C LYS A 364 -18.49 1.34 3.93
N PRO A 365 -18.15 0.13 4.40
CA PRO A 365 -16.88 -0.51 4.07
C PRO A 365 -16.55 -0.57 2.59
N PHE A 366 -15.33 -0.15 2.23
CA PHE A 366 -14.84 -0.18 0.85
C PHE A 366 -13.35 -0.54 0.76
N LEU A 367 -12.96 -1.11 -0.38
CA LEU A 367 -11.56 -1.35 -0.75
C LEU A 367 -11.06 -0.16 -1.57
N TYR A 368 -9.81 0.24 -1.37
CA TYR A 368 -9.17 1.24 -2.20
C TYR A 368 -7.74 0.85 -2.54
N ALA A 369 -7.25 1.33 -3.68
CA ALA A 369 -5.89 1.10 -4.13
C ALA A 369 -5.33 2.33 -4.86
N ILE A 370 -4.03 2.55 -4.71
CA ILE A 370 -3.28 3.49 -5.54
C ILE A 370 -2.45 2.66 -6.49
N ARG A 371 -2.64 2.89 -7.79
CA ARG A 371 -1.94 2.18 -8.86
C ARG A 371 -1.06 3.14 -9.62
N TYR A 372 0.08 2.63 -10.09
CA TYR A 372 0.87 3.27 -11.14
C TYR A 372 0.71 2.43 -12.41
N LYS A 373 0.06 3.00 -13.42
CA LYS A 373 -0.47 2.28 -14.57
C LYS A 373 -1.32 1.10 -14.07
N GLN A 374 -0.92 -0.13 -14.39
CA GLN A 374 -1.66 -1.33 -13.97
C GLN A 374 -1.16 -1.94 -12.66
N THR A 375 -0.02 -1.49 -12.12
CA THR A 375 0.60 -2.09 -10.93
C THR A 375 0.00 -1.54 -9.65
N ILE A 376 -0.38 -2.43 -8.73
CA ILE A 376 -0.84 -2.04 -7.39
C ILE A 376 0.35 -1.57 -6.55
N LEU A 377 0.37 -0.29 -6.18
CA LEU A 377 1.40 0.26 -5.29
C LEU A 377 0.97 0.24 -3.84
N PHE A 378 -0.28 0.65 -3.60
CA PHE A 378 -0.91 0.61 -2.30
C PHE A 378 -2.27 -0.04 -2.41
N ILE A 379 -2.66 -0.75 -1.36
CA ILE A 379 -3.98 -1.34 -1.21
C ILE A 379 -4.40 -1.25 0.25
N GLY A 380 -5.68 -0.95 0.45
CA GLY A 380 -6.24 -0.79 1.78
C GLY A 380 -7.73 -0.93 1.81
N ARG A 381 -8.27 -0.97 3.02
CA ARG A 381 -9.70 -0.98 3.30
C ARG A 381 -10.06 0.06 4.34
N TYR A 382 -11.22 0.65 4.15
CA TYR A 382 -11.83 1.57 5.08
C TYR A 382 -13.07 0.87 5.65
N VAL A 383 -12.97 0.37 6.88
CA VAL A 383 -14.02 -0.39 7.58
C VAL A 383 -14.50 0.32 8.85
N LYS A 384 -13.82 1.39 9.28
CA LYS A 384 -14.24 2.24 10.39
C LYS A 384 -13.90 3.70 10.17
N ALA A 385 -14.74 4.58 10.70
CA ALA A 385 -14.57 6.02 10.61
C ALA A 385 -13.26 6.46 11.28
N ILE A 386 -12.48 7.26 10.56
CA ILE A 386 -11.21 7.84 11.03
C ILE A 386 -11.48 9.24 11.56
N ASP A 387 -10.81 9.62 12.65
CA ASP A 387 -10.89 10.99 13.16
C ASP A 387 -10.19 11.96 12.20
N THR A 388 -10.89 13.02 11.82
CA THR A 388 -10.40 14.07 10.93
C THR A 388 -9.92 15.31 11.69
N SER A 389 -9.94 15.31 13.03
CA SER A 389 -9.48 16.43 13.88
C SER A 389 -8.06 16.89 13.57
N ASN A 390 -7.17 15.97 13.16
CA ASN A 390 -5.77 16.24 12.80
C ASN A 390 -5.55 16.49 11.30
N MET A 391 -6.62 16.57 10.50
CA MET A 391 -6.52 16.96 9.10
C MET A 391 -6.35 18.47 8.99
N PRO A 392 -5.58 18.97 7.99
CA PRO A 392 -5.55 20.40 7.73
C PRO A 392 -6.98 20.93 7.50
N PRO A 393 -7.31 22.12 8.04
CA PRO A 393 -8.64 22.69 7.95
C PRO A 393 -9.05 22.86 6.49
N ILE A 394 -10.36 22.93 6.25
CA ILE A 394 -10.91 23.26 4.94
C ILE A 394 -10.51 24.71 4.62
N ILE A 395 -9.43 24.89 3.84
CA ILE A 395 -9.00 26.22 3.41
C ILE A 395 -9.84 26.57 2.18
N ASP A 396 -10.86 27.40 2.39
CA ASP A 396 -11.55 28.07 1.30
C ASP A 396 -10.52 28.98 0.63
N GLY A 397 -10.21 28.73 -0.64
CA GLY A 397 -9.38 29.65 -1.42
C GLY A 397 -10.16 30.94 -1.56
N GLY A 398 -9.89 31.90 -0.69
CA GLY A 398 -10.62 33.16 -0.56
C GLY A 398 -10.93 33.78 -1.91
N TYR A 399 -12.22 34.07 -2.10
CA TYR A 399 -12.70 34.94 -3.15
C TYR A 399 -12.18 36.36 -2.88
N GLY A 400 -11.23 36.83 -3.69
CA GLY A 400 -11.23 38.23 -4.07
C GLY A 400 -12.45 38.45 -4.97
N ARG A 401 -13.36 39.32 -4.53
CA ARG A 401 -14.50 39.80 -5.33
C ARG A 401 -14.05 40.45 -6.62
#